data_AF-A0A847YEW6-F1
#
_entry.id   AF-A0A847YEW6-F1
#
_cell.length_a   1.000
_cell.length_b   1.000
_cell.length_c   1.000
_cell.angle_alpha   90.00
_cell.angle_beta   90.00
_cell.angle_gamma   90.00
#
_symmetry.space_group_name_H-M   'P 1'
#
loop_
_entity.id
_entity.type
_entity.pdbx_description
1 polymer ?
#
loop_
_entity_poly.entity_id
_entity_poly.type
_entity_poly.pdbx_seq_one_letter_code
_entity_poly.pdbx_strand_id
1 'polypeptide(L)'
;MHDPRVVSPKSLPLRLLSAVIRFLASLRLAVVTLTALIVVLAWATFIEQAYGSAASRFGVYRTGWFAGLGALLGLNVFFAAAVRFPWKRHQTGFVITHAGILVLLTGSMLSALHGIDAQMRIYETDRPRADLLGGLAFEDTLHFELTLPDSASTTQASADRVGRVVRIPFQCGPFNWRDYHAFSLRHIFSADPGRLPWFPWGLRSVDKGVLYDQGGVRLEVLDYYSDSLEVSGGYLCIYAETDRSPDGGAARAWEPVELEITPGRQPGGQSVVPVGSRATLADGTNVTFALAATKSSDEVRAFLESRPQADEPFQDQLVLFCRGVRYVVPTEGWKQGSKISLGNTGLTVTLAEREDRLLAMELMVEDGAGNAEEMLLFADRPEFNRQAGRLGVFGSYWVDTAAVSQDFNRLADIHPQALAGGTQGRVDLLQSADGKLYFRYWKAPRFVAAGAVPLDGSPFQVEDRRNAMRFAVRTLLPYDIDRPERKAVVPRPFRKRRTGMEQPRAFVRLTAG
;
A
#
# COMPACT_ATOMS: atom_id res chain seq x y z
N MET A 1 -33.35 9.32 -70.12
CA MET A 1 -31.89 9.15 -70.09
C MET A 1 -31.27 10.50 -69.76
N HIS A 2 -31.06 10.80 -68.48
CA HIS A 2 -30.37 12.01 -68.03
C HIS A 2 -29.49 11.64 -66.84
N ASP A 3 -28.19 11.58 -67.11
CA ASP A 3 -27.13 11.26 -66.15
C ASP A 3 -26.52 12.58 -65.66
N PRO A 4 -26.68 12.97 -64.38
CA PRO A 4 -26.03 14.15 -63.86
C PRO A 4 -24.58 13.79 -63.50
N ARG A 5 -23.67 14.11 -64.42
CA ARG A 5 -22.21 14.04 -64.20
C ARG A 5 -21.85 14.82 -62.93
N VAL A 6 -21.40 14.08 -61.91
CA VAL A 6 -20.77 14.63 -60.70
C VAL A 6 -19.54 15.43 -61.15
N VAL A 7 -19.64 16.77 -61.06
CA VAL A 7 -18.56 17.69 -61.38
C VAL A 7 -17.37 17.41 -60.47
N SER A 8 -16.25 16.98 -61.06
CA SER A 8 -14.99 16.81 -60.32
C SER A 8 -14.50 18.18 -59.82
N PRO A 9 -14.27 18.39 -58.51
CA PRO A 9 -13.78 19.66 -58.01
C PRO A 9 -12.39 19.97 -58.56
N LYS A 10 -12.23 21.14 -59.19
CA LYS A 10 -10.99 21.55 -59.89
C LYS A 10 -9.90 22.10 -58.95
N SER A 11 -10.23 22.55 -57.73
CA SER A 11 -9.25 23.08 -56.77
C SER A 11 -8.77 22.03 -55.76
N LEU A 12 -7.46 21.96 -55.52
CA LEU A 12 -6.82 21.12 -54.50
C LEU A 12 -7.54 21.08 -53.12
N PRO A 13 -8.00 22.21 -52.53
CA PRO A 13 -8.70 22.17 -51.22
C PRO A 13 -10.01 21.38 -51.25
N LEU A 14 -10.77 21.47 -52.35
CA LEU A 14 -12.05 20.75 -52.50
C LEU A 14 -11.83 19.25 -52.70
N ARG A 15 -10.73 18.85 -53.36
CA ARG A 15 -10.34 17.44 -53.48
C ARG A 15 -9.96 16.87 -52.12
N LEU A 16 -9.16 17.61 -51.36
CA LEU A 16 -8.77 17.22 -50.00
C LEU A 16 -10.01 17.07 -49.10
N LEU A 17 -10.92 18.04 -49.11
CA LEU A 17 -12.18 17.98 -48.35
C LEU A 17 -13.02 16.76 -48.73
N SER A 18 -13.16 16.48 -50.03
CA SER A 18 -13.90 15.31 -50.50
C SER A 18 -13.25 13.98 -50.08
N ALA A 19 -11.92 13.92 -50.04
CA ALA A 19 -11.18 12.75 -49.58
C ALA A 19 -11.34 12.53 -48.08
N VAL A 20 -11.28 13.60 -47.28
CA VAL A 20 -11.51 13.57 -45.82
C VAL A 20 -12.94 13.12 -45.51
N ILE A 21 -13.95 13.65 -46.19
CA ILE A 21 -15.35 13.24 -46.00
C ILE A 21 -15.55 11.76 -46.36
N ARG A 22 -14.97 11.28 -47.46
CA ARG A 22 -15.05 9.86 -47.86
C ARG A 22 -14.35 8.94 -46.87
N PHE A 23 -13.20 9.36 -46.33
CA PHE A 23 -12.50 8.63 -45.28
C PHE A 23 -13.32 8.56 -43.99
N LEU A 24 -13.85 9.70 -43.55
CA LEU A 24 -14.71 9.80 -42.37
C LEU A 24 -16.02 9.04 -42.55
N ALA A 25 -16.60 8.99 -43.74
CA ALA A 25 -17.81 8.20 -44.03
C ALA A 25 -17.54 6.69 -44.24
N SER A 26 -16.30 6.23 -44.13
CA SER A 26 -15.95 4.86 -44.51
C SER A 26 -16.41 3.81 -43.49
N LEU A 27 -16.90 2.67 -43.99
CA LEU A 27 -17.27 1.52 -43.15
C LEU A 27 -16.06 0.92 -42.43
N ARG A 28 -14.88 0.95 -43.06
CA ARG A 28 -13.63 0.46 -42.45
C ARG A 28 -13.28 1.26 -41.19
N LEU A 29 -13.38 2.59 -41.25
CA LEU A 29 -13.17 3.45 -40.09
C LEU A 29 -14.19 3.15 -38.97
N ALA A 30 -15.46 2.93 -39.34
CA ALA A 30 -16.51 2.57 -38.39
C ALA A 30 -16.17 1.27 -37.63
N VAL A 31 -15.80 0.21 -38.36
CA VAL A 31 -15.43 -1.09 -37.78
C VAL A 31 -14.21 -0.96 -36.88
N VAL A 32 -13.14 -0.31 -37.34
CA VAL A 32 -11.91 -0.12 -36.54
C VAL A 32 -12.19 0.68 -35.27
N THR A 33 -12.95 1.77 -35.37
CA THR A 33 -13.29 2.63 -34.22
C THR A 33 -14.17 1.88 -33.22
N LEU A 34 -15.16 1.11 -33.69
CA LEU A 34 -16.05 0.32 -32.84
C LEU A 34 -15.28 -0.80 -32.14
N THR A 35 -14.42 -1.52 -32.85
CA THR A 35 -13.55 -2.56 -32.25
C THR A 35 -12.62 -1.95 -31.21
N ALA A 36 -12.00 -0.81 -31.49
CA ALA A 36 -11.17 -0.11 -30.52
C ALA A 36 -11.97 0.30 -29.27
N LEU A 37 -13.19 0.82 -29.44
CA LEU A 37 -14.05 1.18 -28.32
C LEU A 37 -14.43 -0.04 -27.47
N ILE A 38 -14.78 -1.17 -28.10
CA ILE A 38 -15.09 -2.42 -27.39
C ILE A 38 -13.89 -2.87 -26.55
N VAL A 39 -12.69 -2.88 -27.13
CA VAL A 39 -11.46 -3.27 -26.40
C VAL A 39 -11.19 -2.33 -25.24
N VAL A 40 -11.33 -1.01 -25.44
CA VAL A 40 -11.13 -0.01 -24.39
C VAL A 40 -12.15 -0.16 -23.26
N LEU A 41 -13.43 -0.39 -23.56
CA LEU A 41 -14.48 -0.57 -22.55
C LEU A 41 -14.31 -1.87 -21.76
N ALA A 42 -13.93 -2.96 -22.44
CA ALA A 42 -13.59 -4.21 -21.78
C ALA A 42 -12.39 -4.00 -20.82
N TRP A 43 -11.35 -3.29 -21.27
CA TRP A 43 -10.21 -2.95 -20.44
C TRP A 43 -10.57 -2.02 -19.26
N ALA A 44 -11.43 -1.01 -19.50
CA ALA A 44 -11.94 -0.12 -18.46
C ALA A 44 -12.71 -0.89 -17.38
N THR A 45 -13.43 -1.94 -17.76
CA THR A 45 -14.12 -2.84 -16.83
C THR A 45 -13.10 -3.60 -15.98
N PHE A 46 -12.02 -4.12 -16.55
CA PHE A 46 -10.94 -4.73 -15.76
C PHE A 46 -10.28 -3.73 -14.80
N ILE A 47 -10.02 -2.49 -15.24
CA ILE A 47 -9.50 -1.43 -14.37
C ILE A 47 -10.46 -1.14 -13.22
N GLU A 48 -11.76 -1.03 -13.50
CA GLU A 48 -12.77 -0.79 -12.48
C GLU A 48 -12.87 -1.97 -11.49
N GLN A 49 -12.76 -3.20 -11.99
CA GLN A 49 -12.71 -4.39 -11.16
C GLN A 49 -11.40 -4.50 -10.34
N ALA A 50 -10.28 -3.94 -10.77
CA ALA A 50 -9.03 -4.01 -10.00
C ALA A 50 -8.86 -2.80 -9.05
N TYR A 51 -9.18 -1.60 -9.52
CA TYR A 51 -8.85 -0.32 -8.89
C TYR A 51 -10.07 0.55 -8.54
N GLY A 52 -11.28 0.09 -8.85
CA GLY A 52 -12.51 0.83 -8.57
C GLY A 52 -12.86 1.88 -9.63
N SER A 53 -14.05 2.46 -9.47
CA SER A 53 -14.64 3.39 -10.45
C SER A 53 -13.90 4.72 -10.57
N ALA A 54 -13.27 5.20 -9.49
CA ALA A 54 -12.45 6.41 -9.51
C ALA A 54 -11.27 6.27 -10.49
N ALA A 55 -10.62 5.10 -10.50
CA ALA A 55 -9.50 4.81 -11.39
C ALA A 55 -9.91 4.71 -12.86
N SER A 56 -11.03 4.02 -13.16
CA SER A 56 -11.52 3.90 -14.55
C SER A 56 -12.00 5.26 -15.09
N ARG A 57 -12.67 6.07 -14.26
CA ARG A 57 -13.04 7.45 -14.60
C ARG A 57 -11.82 8.31 -14.87
N PHE A 58 -10.79 8.24 -14.02
CA PHE A 58 -9.57 9.03 -14.17
C PHE A 58 -8.77 8.63 -15.42
N GLY A 59 -8.51 7.33 -15.60
CA GLY A 59 -7.61 6.81 -16.62
C GLY A 59 -8.23 6.58 -18.00
N VAL A 60 -9.56 6.37 -18.07
CA VAL A 60 -10.27 6.12 -19.34
C VAL A 60 -11.29 7.22 -19.60
N TYR A 61 -12.36 7.31 -18.82
CA TYR A 61 -13.54 8.07 -19.24
C TYR A 61 -13.32 9.59 -19.28
N ARG A 62 -12.54 10.17 -18.37
CA ARG A 62 -12.22 11.61 -18.33
C ARG A 62 -10.92 11.96 -19.04
N THR A 63 -10.52 11.18 -20.04
CA THR A 63 -9.32 11.46 -20.84
C THR A 63 -9.69 12.01 -22.23
N GLY A 64 -8.84 12.90 -22.75
CA GLY A 64 -9.06 13.49 -24.07
C GLY A 64 -9.02 12.47 -25.21
N TRP A 65 -8.26 11.39 -25.08
CA TRP A 65 -8.18 10.35 -26.10
C TRP A 65 -9.46 9.51 -26.19
N PHE A 66 -10.09 9.20 -25.05
CA PHE A 66 -11.37 8.48 -25.04
C PHE A 66 -12.50 9.35 -25.61
N ALA A 67 -12.54 10.64 -25.22
CA ALA A 67 -13.43 11.62 -25.83
C ALA A 67 -13.18 11.74 -27.34
N GLY A 68 -11.91 11.71 -27.78
CA GLY A 68 -11.52 11.70 -29.19
C GLY A 68 -12.04 10.47 -29.96
N LEU A 69 -11.99 9.28 -29.36
CA LEU A 69 -12.57 8.06 -29.95
C LEU A 69 -14.09 8.17 -30.10
N GLY A 70 -14.79 8.68 -29.08
CA GLY A 70 -16.23 8.94 -29.15
C GLY A 70 -16.60 9.98 -30.20
N ALA A 71 -15.83 11.08 -30.29
CA ALA A 71 -16.01 12.11 -31.30
C ALA A 71 -15.74 11.58 -32.71
N LEU A 72 -14.71 10.75 -32.90
CA LEU A 72 -14.39 10.11 -34.17
C LEU A 72 -15.54 9.19 -34.63
N LEU A 73 -16.11 8.41 -33.70
CA LEU A 73 -17.29 7.59 -33.98
C LEU A 73 -18.50 8.45 -34.39
N GLY A 74 -18.78 9.51 -33.63
CA GLY A 74 -19.87 10.44 -33.94
C GLY A 74 -19.71 11.10 -35.31
N LEU A 75 -18.49 11.54 -35.64
CA LEU A 75 -18.16 12.14 -36.92
C LEU A 75 -18.31 11.13 -38.06
N ASN A 76 -17.89 9.89 -37.85
CA ASN A 76 -18.06 8.80 -38.81
C ASN A 76 -19.54 8.52 -39.10
N VAL A 77 -20.37 8.37 -38.06
CA VAL A 77 -21.82 8.15 -38.18
C VAL A 77 -22.50 9.34 -38.87
N PHE A 78 -22.11 10.56 -38.52
CA PHE A 78 -22.64 11.78 -39.14
C PHE A 78 -22.35 11.82 -40.65
N PHE A 79 -21.09 11.64 -41.06
CA PHE A 79 -20.73 11.67 -42.48
C PHE A 79 -21.27 10.47 -43.26
N ALA A 80 -21.38 9.29 -42.64
CA ALA A 80 -22.02 8.12 -43.24
C ALA A 80 -23.51 8.38 -43.57
N ALA A 81 -24.22 9.10 -42.70
CA ALA A 81 -25.60 9.52 -42.94
C ALA A 81 -25.70 10.67 -43.97
N ALA A 82 -24.81 11.67 -43.87
CA ALA A 82 -24.81 12.87 -44.71
C ALA A 82 -24.50 12.58 -46.19
N VAL A 83 -23.55 11.68 -46.49
CA VAL A 83 -23.22 11.30 -47.88
C VAL A 83 -24.38 10.61 -48.61
N ARG A 84 -25.36 10.08 -47.86
CA ARG A 84 -26.56 9.41 -48.41
C ARG A 84 -27.76 10.36 -48.55
N PHE A 85 -27.59 11.64 -48.26
CA PHE A 85 -28.61 12.65 -48.49
C PHE A 85 -28.81 12.87 -50.00
N PRO A 86 -30.05 12.97 -50.55
CA PRO A 86 -31.35 13.04 -49.87
C PRO A 86 -31.98 11.65 -49.57
N TRP A 87 -32.44 11.47 -48.34
CA TRP A 87 -32.99 10.19 -47.85
C TRP A 87 -34.39 9.87 -48.41
N LYS A 88 -34.65 8.60 -48.74
CA LYS A 88 -35.96 8.13 -49.23
C LYS A 88 -36.81 7.55 -48.10
N ARG A 89 -38.15 7.55 -48.24
CA ARG A 89 -39.10 7.07 -47.21
C ARG A 89 -38.88 5.64 -46.71
N HIS A 90 -38.25 4.75 -47.49
CA HIS A 90 -37.91 3.39 -47.05
C HIS A 90 -36.61 3.31 -46.22
N GLN A 91 -35.81 4.39 -46.18
CA GLN A 91 -34.57 4.48 -45.40
C GLN A 91 -34.80 5.12 -44.03
N THR A 92 -36.06 5.25 -43.59
CA THR A 92 -36.43 5.86 -42.30
C THR A 92 -35.76 5.16 -41.13
N GLY A 93 -35.70 3.82 -41.12
CA GLY A 93 -34.99 3.06 -40.09
C GLY A 93 -33.49 3.40 -40.03
N PHE A 94 -32.84 3.52 -41.19
CA PHE A 94 -31.43 3.95 -41.26
C PHE A 94 -31.24 5.35 -40.65
N VAL A 95 -32.08 6.32 -41.02
CA VAL A 95 -31.98 7.69 -40.52
C VAL A 95 -32.25 7.76 -39.02
N ILE A 96 -33.29 7.08 -38.53
CA ILE A 96 -33.66 7.05 -37.11
C ILE A 96 -32.52 6.49 -36.26
N THR A 97 -31.90 5.37 -36.66
CA THR A 97 -30.80 4.77 -35.91
C THR A 97 -29.59 5.71 -35.85
N HIS A 98 -29.20 6.33 -36.96
CA HIS A 98 -28.04 7.23 -36.99
C HIS A 98 -28.32 8.51 -36.20
N ALA A 99 -29.52 9.07 -36.33
CA ALA A 99 -29.94 10.23 -35.53
C ALA A 99 -29.97 9.90 -34.03
N GLY A 100 -30.49 8.74 -33.63
CA GLY A 100 -30.50 8.28 -32.24
C GLY A 100 -29.10 8.13 -31.65
N ILE A 101 -28.17 7.51 -32.39
CA ILE A 101 -26.76 7.39 -31.98
C ILE A 101 -26.12 8.77 -31.84
N LEU A 102 -26.34 9.68 -32.79
CA LEU A 102 -25.81 11.05 -32.72
C LEU A 102 -26.35 11.82 -31.52
N VAL A 103 -27.64 11.67 -31.19
CA VAL A 103 -28.25 12.28 -30.00
C VAL A 103 -27.61 11.72 -28.72
N LEU A 104 -27.43 10.40 -28.61
CA LEU A 104 -26.79 9.77 -27.45
C LEU A 104 -25.33 10.23 -27.30
N LEU A 105 -24.56 10.25 -28.38
CA LEU A 105 -23.16 10.69 -28.36
C LEU A 105 -23.05 12.17 -27.98
N THR A 106 -23.90 13.02 -28.55
CA THR A 106 -23.93 14.45 -28.21
C THR A 106 -24.30 14.66 -26.74
N GLY A 107 -25.31 13.95 -26.24
CA GLY A 107 -25.69 13.97 -24.82
C GLY A 107 -24.54 13.54 -23.91
N SER A 108 -23.87 12.43 -24.25
CA SER A 108 -22.72 11.94 -23.48
C SER A 108 -21.54 12.93 -23.46
N MET A 109 -21.29 13.61 -24.58
CA MET A 109 -20.23 14.62 -24.68
C MET A 109 -20.56 15.87 -23.84
N LEU A 110 -21.81 16.31 -23.84
CA LEU A 110 -22.27 17.40 -22.98
C LEU A 110 -22.15 17.03 -21.50
N SER A 111 -22.56 15.82 -21.12
CA SER A 111 -22.35 15.31 -19.76
C SER A 111 -20.88 15.16 -19.38
N ALA A 112 -19.99 14.80 -20.32
CA ALA A 112 -18.56 14.71 -20.03
C ALA A 112 -17.91 16.09 -19.77
N LEU A 113 -18.40 17.14 -20.44
CA LEU A 113 -17.86 18.50 -20.34
C LEU A 113 -18.48 19.32 -19.20
N HIS A 114 -19.76 19.14 -18.93
CA HIS A 114 -20.54 19.96 -17.99
C HIS A 114 -21.29 19.14 -16.92
N GLY A 115 -21.17 17.81 -16.94
CA GLY A 115 -21.83 16.96 -15.97
C GLY A 115 -21.20 17.10 -14.59
N ILE A 116 -22.06 17.32 -13.60
CA ILE A 116 -21.72 17.32 -12.19
C ILE A 116 -22.07 15.92 -11.68
N ASP A 117 -21.05 15.10 -11.43
CA ASP A 117 -21.22 13.76 -10.87
C ASP A 117 -21.16 13.87 -9.35
N ALA A 118 -22.29 13.79 -8.64
CA ALA A 118 -22.31 13.76 -7.18
C ALA A 118 -22.86 12.41 -6.67
N GLN A 119 -22.14 11.76 -5.76
CA GLN A 119 -22.70 10.69 -4.93
C GLN A 119 -22.86 11.20 -3.50
N MET A 120 -24.10 11.21 -2.99
CA MET A 120 -24.44 11.61 -1.63
C MET A 120 -24.66 10.36 -0.77
N ARG A 121 -23.86 10.18 0.28
CA ARG A 121 -24.11 9.18 1.31
C ARG A 121 -24.75 9.88 2.51
N ILE A 122 -26.02 9.57 2.77
CA ILE A 122 -26.77 10.11 3.90
C ILE A 122 -26.39 9.27 5.14
N TYR A 123 -25.90 9.93 6.19
CA TYR A 123 -25.66 9.32 7.50
C TYR A 123 -26.61 9.95 8.52
N GLU A 124 -27.19 9.11 9.36
CA GLU A 124 -28.10 9.51 10.45
C GLU A 124 -27.26 9.90 11.68
N THR A 125 -27.46 11.11 12.19
CA THR A 125 -26.70 11.71 13.29
C THR A 125 -27.18 11.16 14.63
N ASP A 126 -26.29 10.54 15.43
CA ASP A 126 -26.54 10.46 16.87
C ASP A 126 -25.31 10.19 17.77
N ARG A 127 -24.13 10.75 17.47
CA ARG A 127 -23.04 10.87 18.48
C ARG A 127 -22.17 12.14 18.33
N PRO A 128 -21.98 12.94 19.40
CA PRO A 128 -21.15 14.14 19.40
C PRO A 128 -19.67 13.76 19.61
N ARG A 129 -19.05 13.17 18.59
CA ARG A 129 -17.57 13.14 18.38
C ARG A 129 -17.16 12.63 17.00
N ALA A 130 -18.09 12.63 16.03
CA ALA A 130 -17.89 12.13 14.68
C ALA A 130 -17.55 13.23 13.66
N ASP A 131 -17.26 14.45 14.12
CA ASP A 131 -17.28 15.67 13.28
C ASP A 131 -15.94 16.00 12.60
N LEU A 132 -15.09 15.00 12.31
CA LEU A 132 -13.87 15.19 11.51
C LEU A 132 -13.69 14.20 10.35
N LEU A 133 -14.53 13.17 10.22
CA LEU A 133 -14.31 12.08 9.24
C LEU A 133 -15.59 11.59 8.51
N GLY A 134 -16.70 12.34 8.59
CA GLY A 134 -18.00 11.94 8.04
C GLY A 134 -18.51 12.81 6.90
N GLY A 135 -17.70 13.05 5.85
CA GLY A 135 -18.09 13.87 4.70
C GLY A 135 -17.64 13.27 3.37
N LEU A 136 -18.34 12.24 2.88
CA LEU A 136 -18.11 11.75 1.52
C LEU A 136 -19.04 12.49 0.55
N ALA A 137 -18.59 13.65 0.07
CA ALA A 137 -19.05 14.24 -1.18
C ALA A 137 -18.15 13.70 -2.31
N PHE A 138 -18.66 12.78 -3.13
CA PHE A 138 -17.91 12.25 -4.28
C PHE A 138 -18.01 13.22 -5.46
N GLU A 139 -17.36 14.36 -5.33
CA GLU A 139 -16.84 15.16 -6.44
C GLU A 139 -15.48 15.67 -5.96
N ASP A 140 -14.39 15.00 -6.35
CA ASP A 140 -13.00 15.38 -6.02
C ASP A 140 -12.62 16.70 -6.72
N THR A 141 -13.24 17.80 -6.30
CA THR A 141 -12.69 19.14 -6.48
C THR A 141 -11.93 19.49 -5.21
N LEU A 142 -10.87 18.70 -4.94
CA LEU A 142 -9.87 19.14 -3.99
C LEU A 142 -9.36 20.50 -4.45
N HIS A 143 -9.20 21.41 -3.51
CA HIS A 143 -8.69 22.74 -3.77
C HIS A 143 -7.88 23.21 -2.58
N PHE A 144 -6.91 24.08 -2.84
CA PHE A 144 -6.21 24.80 -1.79
C PHE A 144 -6.93 26.13 -1.54
N GLU A 145 -7.20 26.44 -0.27
CA GLU A 145 -7.65 27.76 0.15
C GLU A 145 -6.44 28.52 0.72
N LEU A 146 -6.07 29.64 0.08
CA LEU A 146 -5.05 30.56 0.56
C LEU A 146 -5.70 31.84 1.05
N THR A 147 -5.55 32.14 2.34
CA THR A 147 -6.01 33.42 2.91
C THR A 147 -4.85 34.42 2.87
N LEU A 148 -4.97 35.43 2.01
CA LEU A 148 -3.96 36.47 1.82
C LEU A 148 -4.30 37.73 2.63
N PRO A 149 -3.33 38.40 3.25
CA PRO A 149 -3.53 39.70 3.86
C PRO A 149 -3.74 40.78 2.79
N ASP A 150 -4.74 41.64 2.96
CA ASP A 150 -4.99 42.75 2.05
C ASP A 150 -3.82 43.75 2.08
N SER A 151 -3.12 43.89 0.95
CA SER A 151 -1.94 44.76 0.81
C SER A 151 -2.29 46.26 0.63
N ALA A 152 -3.54 46.66 0.87
CA ALA A 152 -4.00 48.03 0.67
C ALA A 152 -4.70 48.60 1.91
N SER A 153 -3.95 48.90 2.96
CA SER A 153 -4.27 50.00 3.91
C SER A 153 -3.19 50.16 4.97
N THR A 154 -2.16 50.96 4.64
CA THR A 154 -1.33 51.63 5.65
C THR A 154 -2.14 52.76 6.28
N THR A 155 -3.21 52.46 7.01
CA THR A 155 -3.71 53.28 8.14
C THR A 155 -4.88 52.62 8.86
N GLN A 156 -4.72 52.52 10.18
CA GLN A 156 -5.73 52.35 11.23
C GLN A 156 -6.42 50.99 11.45
N ALA A 157 -6.58 50.74 12.75
CA ALA A 157 -6.90 49.49 13.41
C ALA A 157 -8.37 49.09 13.29
N SER A 158 -8.61 47.80 13.09
CA SER A 158 -9.84 47.10 13.49
C SER A 158 -9.59 45.59 13.45
N ALA A 159 -10.00 44.90 14.51
CA ALA A 159 -9.67 43.51 14.82
C ALA A 159 -10.52 42.47 14.05
N ASP A 160 -10.98 42.81 12.84
CA ASP A 160 -11.91 41.98 12.07
C ASP A 160 -11.64 42.04 10.56
N ARG A 161 -10.38 41.84 10.16
CA ARG A 161 -9.96 41.86 8.74
C ARG A 161 -10.06 40.45 8.15
N VAL A 162 -11.13 40.19 7.41
CA VAL A 162 -11.28 38.98 6.58
C VAL A 162 -10.30 39.09 5.40
N GLY A 163 -9.20 38.33 5.44
CA GLY A 163 -8.23 38.30 4.34
C GLY A 163 -8.86 37.77 3.04
N ARG A 164 -8.31 38.16 1.88
CA ARG A 164 -8.76 37.66 0.57
C ARG A 164 -8.48 36.16 0.48
N VAL A 165 -9.54 35.36 0.40
CA VAL A 165 -9.45 33.90 0.20
C VAL A 165 -9.34 33.59 -1.30
N VAL A 166 -8.26 32.93 -1.70
CA VAL A 166 -8.04 32.42 -3.05
C VAL A 166 -8.24 30.91 -3.05
N ARG A 167 -9.15 30.41 -3.89
CA ARG A 167 -9.40 28.98 -4.09
C ARG A 167 -8.69 28.50 -5.34
N ILE A 168 -7.76 27.56 -5.18
CA ILE A 168 -6.95 27.01 -6.28
C ILE A 168 -7.38 25.55 -6.48
N PRO A 169 -7.97 25.18 -7.64
CA PRO A 169 -8.35 23.80 -7.90
C PRO A 169 -7.11 22.88 -7.91
N PHE A 170 -7.27 21.65 -7.45
CA PHE A 170 -6.19 20.67 -7.33
C PHE A 170 -6.63 19.28 -7.84
N GLN A 171 -6.04 18.87 -8.96
CA GLN A 171 -6.24 17.55 -9.57
C GLN A 171 -5.16 16.58 -9.12
N CYS A 172 -5.45 15.82 -8.07
CA CYS A 172 -4.51 14.86 -7.49
C CYS A 172 -4.51 13.49 -8.20
N GLY A 173 -5.65 13.05 -8.73
CA GLY A 173 -5.85 11.68 -9.19
C GLY A 173 -6.11 10.68 -8.05
N PRO A 174 -6.48 9.44 -8.37
CA PRO A 174 -6.97 8.45 -7.40
C PRO A 174 -5.87 7.66 -6.67
N PHE A 175 -4.60 7.90 -6.98
CA PHE A 175 -3.47 7.12 -6.46
C PHE A 175 -2.38 8.03 -5.89
N ASN A 176 -1.70 7.54 -4.85
CA ASN A 176 -0.25 7.37 -4.85
C ASN A 176 0.53 8.06 -5.99
N TRP A 177 1.00 9.31 -5.89
CA TRP A 177 1.83 9.88 -6.97
C TRP A 177 3.10 9.08 -7.25
N ARG A 178 3.69 8.48 -6.22
CA ARG A 178 4.82 7.55 -6.35
C ARG A 178 4.47 6.17 -6.92
N ASP A 179 3.19 5.83 -7.03
CA ASP A 179 2.74 4.50 -7.48
C ASP A 179 2.56 4.47 -9.01
N TYR A 180 2.54 5.64 -9.66
CA TYR A 180 2.61 5.74 -11.12
C TYR A 180 3.98 5.30 -11.64
N HIS A 181 3.98 4.53 -12.73
CA HIS A 181 5.22 4.16 -13.44
C HIS A 181 5.62 5.19 -14.49
N ALA A 182 6.93 5.36 -14.66
CA ALA A 182 7.48 5.83 -15.93
C ALA A 182 7.23 4.77 -17.02
N PHE A 183 6.92 5.21 -18.23
CA PHE A 183 6.64 4.33 -19.37
C PHE A 183 7.78 3.30 -19.57
N SER A 184 7.44 2.00 -19.58
CA SER A 184 8.36 0.91 -19.90
C SER A 184 7.59 -0.31 -20.41
N LEU A 185 8.11 -0.92 -21.48
CA LEU A 185 7.52 -2.11 -22.11
C LEU A 185 7.48 -3.33 -21.16
N ARG A 186 8.35 -3.38 -20.15
CA ARG A 186 8.36 -4.47 -19.15
C ARG A 186 7.10 -4.46 -18.28
N HIS A 187 6.52 -3.28 -18.03
CA HIS A 187 5.39 -3.13 -17.12
C HIS A 187 4.03 -3.39 -17.76
N ILE A 188 4.00 -3.74 -19.06
CA ILE A 188 2.77 -4.08 -19.79
C ILE A 188 2.09 -5.31 -19.18
N PHE A 189 2.88 -6.29 -18.72
CA PHE A 189 2.35 -7.58 -18.23
C PHE A 189 2.65 -7.85 -16.75
N SER A 190 3.49 -7.05 -16.10
CA SER A 190 3.85 -7.23 -14.68
C SER A 190 4.26 -5.90 -14.04
N ALA A 191 3.66 -5.55 -12.91
CA ALA A 191 4.02 -4.35 -12.16
C ALA A 191 5.08 -4.66 -11.11
N ASP A 192 5.95 -3.69 -10.84
CA ASP A 192 6.85 -3.77 -9.68
C ASP A 192 6.02 -3.72 -8.38
N PRO A 193 6.54 -4.24 -7.25
CA PRO A 193 5.85 -4.21 -5.98
C PRO A 193 5.40 -2.79 -5.59
N GLY A 194 4.10 -2.64 -5.33
CA GLY A 194 3.49 -1.37 -4.92
C GLY A 194 3.42 -0.29 -5.99
N ARG A 195 3.46 -0.68 -7.26
CA ARG A 195 3.25 0.24 -8.37
C ARG A 195 2.16 -0.26 -9.31
N LEU A 196 1.61 0.66 -10.11
CA LEU A 196 0.50 0.37 -11.01
C LEU A 196 0.99 -0.30 -12.31
N PRO A 197 0.28 -1.29 -12.87
CA PRO A 197 0.63 -1.85 -14.17
C PRO A 197 0.64 -0.75 -15.24
N TRP A 198 1.38 -1.01 -16.32
CA TRP A 198 1.44 -0.07 -17.43
C TRP A 198 0.04 0.13 -18.02
N PHE A 199 -0.44 1.34 -17.81
CA PHE A 199 -1.59 1.92 -18.47
C PHE A 199 -1.22 3.40 -18.65
N PRO A 200 -1.73 4.09 -19.69
CA PRO A 200 -1.42 5.49 -19.93
C PRO A 200 -2.09 6.43 -18.91
N TRP A 201 -1.85 6.18 -17.62
CA TRP A 201 -2.31 6.96 -16.47
C TRP A 201 -1.94 8.44 -16.61
N GLY A 202 -0.79 8.74 -17.23
CA GLY A 202 -0.29 10.09 -17.47
C GLY A 202 -0.92 10.84 -18.65
N LEU A 203 -1.83 10.24 -19.42
CA LEU A 203 -2.60 10.98 -20.44
C LEU A 203 -3.61 11.96 -19.84
N ARG A 204 -3.79 11.92 -18.51
CA ARG A 204 -4.41 13.00 -17.74
C ARG A 204 -3.34 13.63 -16.85
N SER A 205 -3.16 14.94 -16.95
CA SER A 205 -2.24 15.67 -16.09
C SER A 205 -2.75 15.69 -14.65
N VAL A 206 -1.85 15.41 -13.72
CA VAL A 206 -2.03 15.73 -12.30
C VAL A 206 -1.36 17.07 -12.01
N ASP A 207 -1.91 17.83 -11.07
CA ASP A 207 -1.47 19.18 -10.73
C ASP A 207 -0.20 19.14 -9.86
N LYS A 208 0.94 18.83 -10.50
CA LYS A 208 2.25 18.72 -9.85
C LYS A 208 3.10 19.97 -10.07
N GLY A 209 3.80 20.42 -9.02
CA GLY A 209 4.65 21.60 -9.08
C GLY A 209 3.91 22.88 -8.67
N VAL A 210 4.24 24.00 -9.31
CA VAL A 210 3.71 25.32 -8.92
C VAL A 210 2.25 25.45 -9.35
N LEU A 211 1.36 25.63 -8.38
CA LEU A 211 -0.08 25.84 -8.62
C LEU A 211 -0.49 27.31 -8.49
N TYR A 212 0.28 28.09 -7.74
CA TYR A 212 0.03 29.51 -7.55
C TYR A 212 1.35 30.26 -7.39
N ASP A 213 1.48 31.37 -8.09
CA ASP A 213 2.65 32.26 -8.04
C ASP A 213 2.20 33.69 -8.35
N GLN A 214 1.67 34.38 -7.33
CA GLN A 214 1.21 35.76 -7.43
C GLN A 214 1.40 36.49 -6.11
N GLY A 215 1.65 37.80 -6.17
CA GLY A 215 1.69 38.66 -4.97
C GLY A 215 2.77 38.30 -3.95
N GLY A 216 3.91 37.75 -4.40
CA GLY A 216 4.98 37.28 -3.51
C GLY A 216 4.68 35.96 -2.80
N VAL A 217 3.53 35.33 -3.05
CA VAL A 217 3.14 34.04 -2.50
C VAL A 217 3.22 32.97 -3.59
N ARG A 218 4.01 31.92 -3.33
CA ARG A 218 4.18 30.77 -4.22
C ARG A 218 3.80 29.47 -3.52
N LEU A 219 2.82 28.75 -4.09
CA LEU A 219 2.39 27.42 -3.66
C LEU A 219 2.87 26.37 -4.67
N GLU A 220 3.69 25.44 -4.19
CA GLU A 220 4.20 24.31 -4.97
C GLU A 220 3.80 22.98 -4.32
N VAL A 221 3.18 22.08 -5.08
CA VAL A 221 2.86 20.72 -4.63
C VAL A 221 3.97 19.76 -5.05
N LEU A 222 4.61 19.16 -4.06
CA LEU A 222 5.77 18.29 -4.21
C LEU A 222 5.37 16.82 -4.35
N ASP A 223 4.41 16.38 -3.55
CA ASP A 223 3.94 14.98 -3.51
C ASP A 223 2.47 14.90 -3.08
N TYR A 224 1.84 13.76 -3.34
CA TYR A 224 0.44 13.51 -2.96
C TYR A 224 0.21 12.06 -2.54
N TYR A 225 -0.48 11.90 -1.42
CA TYR A 225 -0.92 10.62 -0.85
C TYR A 225 -2.43 10.53 -0.93
N SER A 226 -2.92 9.54 -1.68
CA SER A 226 -4.35 9.22 -1.77
C SER A 226 -4.87 8.67 -0.45
N ASP A 227 -4.03 8.00 0.32
CA ASP A 227 -4.31 7.64 1.71
C ASP A 227 -3.01 7.73 2.53
N SER A 228 -3.11 8.17 3.77
CA SER A 228 -1.95 8.40 4.62
C SER A 228 -2.24 8.02 6.07
N LEU A 229 -1.16 7.78 6.81
CA LEU A 229 -1.19 7.48 8.23
C LEU A 229 -0.18 8.35 8.95
N GLU A 230 -0.58 8.91 10.09
CA GLU A 230 0.34 9.59 10.99
C GLU A 230 0.87 8.58 12.01
N VAL A 231 2.18 8.37 12.00
CA VAL A 231 2.88 7.38 12.84
C VAL A 231 4.01 8.04 13.62
N SER A 232 4.33 7.52 14.80
CA SER A 232 5.43 8.03 15.65
C SER A 232 6.79 7.38 15.33
N GLY A 233 7.00 6.99 14.08
CA GLY A 233 8.11 6.13 13.67
C GLY A 233 7.75 4.64 13.66
N GLY A 234 8.70 3.80 13.26
CA GLY A 234 8.56 2.35 13.26
C GLY A 234 7.46 1.83 12.35
N TYR A 235 7.23 2.48 11.20
CA TYR A 235 6.28 2.01 10.20
C TYR A 235 7.01 1.31 9.07
N LEU A 236 6.53 0.14 8.69
CA LEU A 236 7.06 -0.68 7.62
C LEU A 236 5.92 -1.13 6.71
N CYS A 237 5.99 -0.73 5.44
CA CYS A 237 5.19 -1.28 4.37
C CYS A 237 6.07 -2.15 3.47
N ILE A 238 5.80 -3.45 3.43
CA ILE A 238 6.41 -4.39 2.51
C ILE A 238 5.35 -4.95 1.57
N TYR A 239 5.78 -5.39 0.40
CA TYR A 239 4.96 -6.20 -0.49
C TYR A 239 5.46 -7.63 -0.45
N ALA A 240 4.56 -8.58 -0.28
CA ALA A 240 4.83 -10.01 -0.28
C ALA A 240 4.16 -10.67 -1.49
N GLU A 241 4.89 -11.52 -2.20
CA GLU A 241 4.36 -12.38 -3.26
C GLU A 241 4.54 -13.82 -2.81
N THR A 242 3.44 -14.56 -2.68
CA THR A 242 3.40 -15.97 -2.30
C THR A 242 2.82 -16.82 -3.42
N ASP A 243 2.77 -18.14 -3.22
CA ASP A 243 2.13 -19.07 -4.16
C ASP A 243 0.61 -18.94 -4.22
N ARG A 244 -0.02 -18.36 -3.20
CA ARG A 244 -1.46 -18.11 -3.17
C ARG A 244 -1.73 -16.63 -3.37
N SER A 245 -2.49 -16.32 -4.42
CA SER A 245 -2.96 -14.96 -4.65
C SER A 245 -3.93 -14.53 -3.53
N PRO A 246 -3.81 -13.32 -2.98
CA PRO A 246 -4.76 -12.79 -1.99
C PRO A 246 -6.20 -12.73 -2.51
N ASP A 247 -6.37 -12.55 -3.82
CA ASP A 247 -7.67 -12.49 -4.47
C ASP A 247 -8.20 -13.88 -4.90
N GLY A 248 -7.50 -14.96 -4.55
CA GLY A 248 -7.84 -16.33 -4.94
C GLY A 248 -7.63 -16.65 -6.42
N GLY A 249 -7.00 -15.74 -7.17
CA GLY A 249 -6.65 -15.91 -8.58
C GLY A 249 -5.48 -16.86 -8.81
N ALA A 250 -5.37 -17.37 -10.04
CA ALA A 250 -4.29 -18.28 -10.44
C ALA A 250 -2.91 -17.59 -10.61
N ALA A 251 -2.88 -16.26 -10.70
CA ALA A 251 -1.65 -15.50 -10.85
C ALA A 251 -1.14 -15.03 -9.48
N ARG A 252 0.17 -15.24 -9.23
CA ARG A 252 0.86 -14.61 -8.11
C ARG A 252 0.73 -13.09 -8.20
N ALA A 253 0.43 -12.46 -7.09
CA ALA A 253 0.26 -11.02 -7.00
C ALA A 253 0.93 -10.51 -5.73
N TRP A 254 1.44 -9.27 -5.80
CA TRP A 254 2.02 -8.60 -4.65
C TRP A 254 0.92 -8.14 -3.69
N GLU A 255 0.92 -8.70 -2.48
CA GLU A 255 0.07 -8.31 -1.36
C GLU A 255 0.79 -7.25 -0.50
N PRO A 256 0.19 -6.08 -0.25
CA PRO A 256 0.75 -5.10 0.67
C PRO A 256 0.55 -5.52 2.12
N VAL A 257 1.62 -5.44 2.91
CA VAL A 257 1.66 -5.74 4.33
C VAL A 257 2.14 -4.50 5.07
N GLU A 258 1.34 -4.00 6.01
CA GLU A 258 1.66 -2.86 6.86
C GLU A 258 1.94 -3.35 8.28
N LEU A 259 3.07 -2.95 8.84
CA LEU A 259 3.57 -3.31 10.16
C LEU A 259 4.03 -2.05 10.89
N GLU A 260 3.79 -1.99 12.19
CA GLU A 260 4.00 -0.81 13.02
C GLU A 260 4.62 -1.19 14.37
N ILE A 261 5.52 -0.34 14.86
CA ILE A 261 6.01 -0.39 16.23
C ILE A 261 5.26 0.67 17.03
N THR A 262 4.47 0.21 18.00
CA THR A 262 3.72 1.10 18.88
C THR A 262 4.54 1.35 20.15
N PRO A 263 4.71 2.61 20.60
CA PRO A 263 5.26 2.88 21.93
C PRO A 263 4.32 2.31 23.00
N GLY A 264 4.74 1.22 23.67
CA GLY A 264 4.02 0.67 24.82
C GLY A 264 4.36 1.45 26.09
N ARG A 265 3.38 1.71 26.95
CA ARG A 265 3.58 2.40 28.24
C ARG A 265 3.57 1.36 29.36
N GLN A 266 4.65 1.23 30.13
CA GLN A 266 4.63 0.37 31.32
C GLN A 266 3.69 0.92 32.40
N PRO A 267 2.99 0.04 33.15
CA PRO A 267 2.40 0.42 34.42
C PRO A 267 3.49 0.97 35.34
N GLY A 268 3.36 2.22 35.81
CA GLY A 268 4.40 2.92 36.58
C GLY A 268 5.16 4.01 35.81
N GLY A 269 4.93 4.16 34.50
CA GLY A 269 5.17 5.41 33.76
C GLY A 269 6.61 5.77 33.39
N GLN A 270 7.62 4.94 33.70
CA GLN A 270 9.04 5.32 33.52
C GLN A 270 9.70 4.83 32.23
N SER A 271 9.24 3.76 31.59
CA SER A 271 9.83 3.25 30.33
C SER A 271 8.80 2.97 29.25
N VAL A 272 9.12 3.43 28.03
CA VAL A 272 8.41 3.08 26.81
C VAL A 272 8.99 1.78 26.28
N VAL A 273 8.22 0.68 26.32
CA VAL A 273 8.63 -0.59 25.71
C VAL A 273 8.00 -0.63 24.32
N PRO A 274 8.77 -0.50 23.24
CA PRO A 274 8.23 -0.58 21.89
C PRO A 274 7.68 -1.98 21.65
N VAL A 275 6.42 -2.05 21.22
CA VAL A 275 5.74 -3.31 20.92
C VAL A 275 5.62 -3.42 19.40
N GLY A 276 6.10 -4.53 18.87
CA GLY A 276 6.02 -4.83 17.45
C GLY A 276 4.60 -5.18 16.99
N SER A 277 4.45 -5.43 15.70
CA SER A 277 3.18 -5.89 15.12
C SER A 277 3.38 -7.17 14.32
N ARG A 278 2.27 -7.82 13.99
CA ARG A 278 2.24 -8.94 13.05
C ARG A 278 1.15 -8.76 12.00
N ALA A 279 1.35 -9.38 10.85
CA ALA A 279 0.36 -9.55 9.81
C ALA A 279 0.40 -11.00 9.30
N THR A 280 -0.70 -11.46 8.72
CA THR A 280 -0.83 -12.80 8.15
C THR A 280 -1.07 -12.66 6.65
N LEU A 281 -0.24 -13.32 5.83
CA LEU A 281 -0.35 -13.33 4.38
C LEU A 281 -1.51 -14.22 3.91
N ALA A 282 -1.90 -14.09 2.64
CA ALA A 282 -2.93 -14.92 2.01
C ALA A 282 -2.69 -16.44 2.08
N ASP A 283 -1.43 -16.88 2.16
CA ASP A 283 -1.08 -18.30 2.30
C ASP A 283 -1.04 -18.79 3.75
N GLY A 284 -1.26 -17.90 4.72
CA GLY A 284 -1.22 -18.18 6.15
C GLY A 284 0.10 -17.85 6.83
N THR A 285 1.15 -17.54 6.07
CA THR A 285 2.46 -17.18 6.65
C THR A 285 2.32 -15.91 7.50
N ASN A 286 2.88 -15.94 8.71
CA ASN A 286 2.94 -14.76 9.58
C ASN A 286 4.20 -13.94 9.30
N VAL A 287 4.05 -12.63 9.18
CA VAL A 287 5.14 -11.67 9.14
C VAL A 287 5.12 -10.85 10.42
N THR A 288 6.19 -10.93 11.20
CA THR A 288 6.34 -10.16 12.45
C THR A 288 7.33 -9.02 12.24
N PHE A 289 7.15 -7.91 12.95
CA PHE A 289 8.07 -6.78 12.93
C PHE A 289 8.37 -6.34 14.35
N ALA A 290 9.64 -6.39 14.73
CA ALA A 290 10.14 -6.03 16.04
C ALA A 290 11.29 -5.03 15.94
N LEU A 291 11.60 -4.39 17.07
CA LEU A 291 12.71 -3.45 17.22
C LEU A 291 13.79 -4.08 18.10
N ALA A 292 15.06 -3.94 17.70
CA ALA A 292 16.18 -4.22 18.56
C ALA A 292 16.19 -3.18 19.70
N ALA A 293 16.04 -3.65 20.94
CA ALA A 293 15.92 -2.78 22.11
C ALA A 293 17.24 -2.07 22.44
N THR A 294 18.36 -2.58 21.95
CA THR A 294 19.70 -2.06 22.21
C THR A 294 20.35 -1.49 20.96
N LYS A 295 21.25 -0.51 21.16
CA LYS A 295 22.12 0.02 20.09
C LYS A 295 23.31 -0.92 19.79
N SER A 296 23.42 -2.05 20.49
CA SER A 296 24.50 -3.00 20.28
C SER A 296 24.26 -3.83 19.02
N SER A 297 25.32 -4.10 18.27
CA SER A 297 25.29 -5.08 17.18
C SER A 297 25.02 -6.51 17.66
N ASP A 298 25.21 -6.77 18.96
CA ASP A 298 25.05 -8.11 19.55
C ASP A 298 23.61 -8.60 19.48
N GLU A 299 22.61 -7.74 19.60
CA GLU A 299 21.20 -8.13 19.51
C GLU A 299 20.82 -8.53 18.08
N VAL A 300 21.30 -7.78 17.09
CA VAL A 300 21.13 -8.13 15.67
C VAL A 300 21.81 -9.46 15.37
N ARG A 301 23.02 -9.65 15.88
CA ARG A 301 23.76 -10.91 15.73
C ARG A 301 23.02 -12.06 16.41
N ALA A 302 22.53 -11.84 17.63
CA ALA A 302 21.71 -12.80 18.35
C ALA A 302 20.45 -13.18 17.60
N PHE A 303 19.76 -12.22 16.99
CA PHE A 303 18.57 -12.47 16.19
C PHE A 303 18.86 -13.39 14.99
N LEU A 304 20.01 -13.17 14.34
CA LEU A 304 20.48 -13.97 13.20
C LEU A 304 21.04 -15.34 13.61
N GLU A 305 21.66 -15.46 14.79
CA GLU A 305 22.40 -16.65 15.24
C GLU A 305 21.65 -17.53 16.25
N SER A 306 20.61 -17.03 16.92
CA SER A 306 19.77 -17.78 17.88
C SER A 306 18.82 -18.76 17.17
N ARG A 307 19.38 -19.53 16.24
CA ARG A 307 18.72 -20.54 15.43
C ARG A 307 18.60 -21.81 16.26
N PRO A 308 17.49 -22.55 16.12
CA PRO A 308 17.35 -23.83 16.78
C PRO A 308 18.35 -24.84 16.21
N GLN A 309 18.79 -25.76 17.05
CA GLN A 309 19.55 -26.92 16.61
C GLN A 309 18.61 -27.92 15.93
N ALA A 310 18.99 -28.37 14.74
CA ALA A 310 18.21 -29.32 13.95
C ALA A 310 18.49 -30.75 14.45
N ASP A 311 17.83 -31.12 15.54
CA ASP A 311 17.84 -32.49 16.07
C ASP A 311 16.64 -33.28 15.53
N GLU A 312 16.79 -34.60 15.38
CA GLU A 312 15.68 -35.51 15.03
C GLU A 312 15.53 -36.57 16.13
N PRO A 313 14.40 -36.62 16.88
CA PRO A 313 13.27 -35.69 16.83
C PRO A 313 13.64 -34.30 17.40
N PHE A 314 12.99 -33.26 16.87
CA PHE A 314 13.18 -31.89 17.35
C PHE A 314 12.56 -31.74 18.75
N GLN A 315 13.24 -31.01 19.65
CA GLN A 315 12.75 -30.75 21.00
C GLN A 315 12.59 -29.24 21.25
N ASP A 316 11.67 -28.89 22.15
CA ASP A 316 11.49 -27.52 22.63
C ASP A 316 12.82 -27.01 23.22
N GLN A 317 13.35 -25.94 22.65
CA GLN A 317 14.68 -25.45 22.98
C GLN A 317 14.73 -23.93 23.17
N LEU A 318 15.45 -23.53 24.21
CA LEU A 318 15.82 -22.16 24.47
C LEU A 318 17.21 -21.93 23.85
N VAL A 319 17.29 -20.97 22.93
CA VAL A 319 18.58 -20.59 22.33
C VAL A 319 18.92 -19.18 22.80
N LEU A 320 20.00 -19.08 23.57
CA LEU A 320 20.52 -17.84 24.09
C LEU A 320 21.82 -17.46 23.39
N PHE A 321 22.06 -16.16 23.32
CA PHE A 321 23.24 -15.56 22.73
C PHE A 321 23.76 -14.50 23.69
N CYS A 322 25.04 -14.62 24.06
CA CYS A 322 25.71 -13.67 24.93
C CYS A 322 27.19 -13.61 24.55
N ARG A 323 27.74 -12.39 24.39
CA ARG A 323 29.15 -12.14 24.08
C ARG A 323 29.71 -12.98 22.91
N GLY A 324 28.91 -13.14 21.85
CA GLY A 324 29.33 -13.91 20.67
C GLY A 324 29.18 -15.43 20.79
N VAL A 325 28.69 -15.94 21.93
CA VAL A 325 28.54 -17.37 22.18
C VAL A 325 27.06 -17.75 22.14
N ARG A 326 26.74 -18.80 21.37
CA ARG A 326 25.41 -19.40 21.27
C ARG A 326 25.28 -20.55 22.25
N TYR A 327 24.25 -20.53 23.09
CA TYR A 327 23.90 -21.57 24.05
C TYR A 327 22.57 -22.18 23.63
N VAL A 328 22.54 -23.49 23.36
CA VAL A 328 21.32 -24.23 23.01
C VAL A 328 20.96 -25.09 24.20
N VAL A 329 19.73 -24.96 24.68
CA VAL A 329 19.28 -25.54 25.94
C VAL A 329 17.95 -26.24 25.72
N PRO A 330 17.90 -27.58 25.78
CA PRO A 330 16.65 -28.31 25.81
C PRO A 330 15.82 -27.89 27.02
N THR A 331 14.53 -27.64 26.81
CA THR A 331 13.60 -27.17 27.86
C THR A 331 12.67 -28.26 28.38
N GLU A 332 12.90 -29.51 27.97
CA GLU A 332 12.17 -30.66 28.48
C GLU A 332 12.43 -30.84 29.97
N GLY A 333 11.36 -31.00 30.77
CA GLY A 333 11.46 -31.18 32.22
C GLY A 333 11.80 -29.91 33.03
N TRP A 334 11.93 -28.74 32.39
CA TRP A 334 12.13 -27.49 33.10
C TRP A 334 10.94 -27.15 33.99
N LYS A 335 11.22 -26.90 35.27
CA LYS A 335 10.27 -26.40 36.27
C LYS A 335 10.66 -25.00 36.71
N GLN A 336 9.71 -24.26 37.30
CA GLN A 336 9.99 -22.97 37.93
C GLN A 336 11.23 -23.09 38.85
N GLY A 337 12.17 -22.16 38.68
CA GLY A 337 13.46 -22.16 39.37
C GLY A 337 14.58 -22.94 38.68
N SER A 338 14.35 -23.61 37.54
CA SER A 338 15.41 -24.25 36.75
C SER A 338 16.44 -23.20 36.30
N LYS A 339 17.74 -23.51 36.42
CA LYS A 339 18.83 -22.57 36.15
C LYS A 339 19.82 -23.11 35.13
N ILE A 340 20.37 -22.20 34.32
CA ILE A 340 21.54 -22.46 33.48
C ILE A 340 22.57 -21.35 33.68
N SER A 341 23.84 -21.75 33.80
CA SER A 341 24.96 -20.80 33.78
C SER A 341 25.47 -20.62 32.35
N LEU A 342 25.67 -19.38 31.94
CA LEU A 342 26.16 -19.03 30.59
C LEU A 342 27.69 -19.12 30.53
N GLY A 343 28.24 -20.28 30.86
CA GLY A 343 29.68 -20.55 30.86
C GLY A 343 30.50 -19.51 31.65
N ASN A 344 31.57 -18.99 31.05
CA ASN A 344 32.51 -18.07 31.71
C ASN A 344 32.01 -16.62 31.78
N THR A 345 30.76 -16.34 31.41
CA THR A 345 30.24 -14.97 31.42
C THR A 345 29.94 -14.45 32.82
N GLY A 346 29.76 -15.36 33.79
CA GLY A 346 29.31 -15.04 35.15
C GLY A 346 27.80 -14.76 35.25
N LEU A 347 27.04 -15.04 34.18
CA LEU A 347 25.60 -14.84 34.11
C LEU A 347 24.85 -16.16 34.35
N THR A 348 23.75 -16.08 35.08
CA THR A 348 22.83 -17.19 35.31
C THR A 348 21.46 -16.83 34.81
N VAL A 349 20.82 -17.75 34.10
CA VAL A 349 19.44 -17.60 33.63
C VAL A 349 18.56 -18.58 34.39
N THR A 350 17.53 -18.06 35.04
CA THR A 350 16.58 -18.84 35.85
C THR A 350 15.20 -18.77 35.20
N LEU A 351 14.49 -19.89 35.09
CA LEU A 351 13.09 -19.91 34.70
C LEU A 351 12.22 -19.36 35.85
N ALA A 352 11.66 -18.17 35.66
CA ALA A 352 10.76 -17.53 36.62
C ALA A 352 9.34 -18.10 36.49
N GLU A 353 8.81 -18.19 35.27
CA GLU A 353 7.49 -18.73 34.97
C GLU A 353 7.45 -19.30 33.54
N ARG A 354 6.64 -20.33 33.33
CA ARG A 354 6.36 -20.92 32.02
C ARG A 354 4.87 -20.83 31.76
N GLU A 355 4.49 -20.10 30.72
CA GLU A 355 3.10 -19.94 30.30
C GLU A 355 2.85 -20.79 29.06
N ASP A 356 2.38 -22.02 29.28
CA ASP A 356 2.18 -23.01 28.22
C ASP A 356 1.07 -22.61 27.25
N ARG A 357 0.04 -21.86 27.68
CA ARG A 357 -1.07 -21.43 26.81
C ARG A 357 -0.61 -20.49 25.70
N LEU A 358 0.38 -19.65 25.99
CA LEU A 358 0.97 -18.70 25.03
C LEU A 358 2.31 -19.16 24.46
N LEU A 359 2.80 -20.33 24.90
CA LEU A 359 4.13 -20.84 24.59
C LEU A 359 5.21 -19.79 24.90
N ALA A 360 5.17 -19.27 26.12
CA ALA A 360 6.05 -18.22 26.59
C ALA A 360 6.89 -18.67 27.81
N MET A 361 8.10 -18.13 27.90
CA MET A 361 8.99 -18.31 29.04
C MET A 361 9.36 -16.95 29.62
N GLU A 362 9.10 -16.77 30.91
CA GLU A 362 9.64 -15.67 31.70
C GLU A 362 10.91 -16.14 32.40
N LEU A 363 12.01 -15.44 32.12
CA LEU A 363 13.35 -15.78 32.56
C LEU A 363 13.92 -14.61 33.37
N MET A 364 14.63 -14.92 34.44
CA MET A 364 15.43 -13.95 35.19
C MET A 364 16.90 -14.15 34.86
N VAL A 365 17.54 -13.13 34.30
CA VAL A 365 18.98 -13.11 34.02
C VAL A 365 19.65 -12.35 35.16
N GLU A 366 20.62 -12.99 35.82
CA GLU A 366 21.33 -12.43 36.97
C GLU A 366 22.84 -12.47 36.73
N ASP A 367 23.56 -11.43 37.13
CA ASP A 367 25.01 -11.44 37.21
C ASP A 367 25.52 -11.79 38.63
N GLY A 368 26.80 -12.13 38.73
CA GLY A 368 27.45 -12.40 40.02
C GLY A 368 27.55 -11.19 40.95
N ALA A 369 27.18 -9.99 40.51
CA ALA A 369 27.16 -8.76 41.30
C ALA A 369 25.76 -8.41 41.86
N GLY A 370 24.74 -9.22 41.55
CA GLY A 370 23.36 -9.03 42.02
C GLY A 370 22.50 -8.14 41.11
N ASN A 371 22.96 -7.77 39.92
CA ASN A 371 22.10 -7.14 38.93
C ASN A 371 21.23 -8.20 38.27
N ALA A 372 19.93 -7.93 38.20
CA ALA A 372 18.95 -8.81 37.58
C ALA A 372 18.15 -8.08 36.49
N GLU A 373 17.78 -8.83 35.46
CA GLU A 373 16.93 -8.36 34.38
C GLU A 373 15.99 -9.46 33.90
N GLU A 374 14.71 -9.11 33.78
CA GLU A 374 13.68 -10.00 33.28
C GLU A 374 13.73 -10.09 31.75
N MET A 375 13.60 -11.31 31.23
CA MET A 375 13.58 -11.64 29.82
C MET A 375 12.31 -12.45 29.52
N LEU A 376 11.55 -12.03 28.52
CA LEU A 376 10.30 -12.68 28.13
C LEU A 376 10.40 -13.16 26.69
N LEU A 377 10.22 -14.46 26.46
CA LEU A 377 10.35 -15.07 25.15
C LEU A 377 9.12 -15.88 24.78
N PHE A 378 8.48 -15.50 23.68
CA PHE A 378 7.40 -16.23 23.04
C PHE A 378 7.94 -17.08 21.89
N ALA A 379 7.44 -18.31 21.79
CA ALA A 379 7.81 -19.21 20.72
C ALA A 379 7.29 -18.75 19.36
N ASP A 380 6.04 -18.25 19.29
CA ASP A 380 5.38 -17.86 18.04
C ASP A 380 5.03 -16.38 17.90
N ARG A 381 5.27 -15.59 18.96
CA ARG A 381 4.97 -14.16 18.98
C ARG A 381 6.19 -13.30 19.34
N PRO A 382 7.28 -13.39 18.55
CA PRO A 382 8.51 -12.69 18.85
C PRO A 382 8.37 -11.16 18.84
N GLU A 383 7.28 -10.60 18.30
CA GLU A 383 6.95 -9.18 18.38
C GLU A 383 6.74 -8.66 19.81
N PHE A 384 6.51 -9.57 20.78
CA PHE A 384 6.40 -9.26 22.21
C PHE A 384 7.63 -9.68 23.02
N ASN A 385 8.68 -10.21 22.37
CA ASN A 385 9.86 -10.64 23.10
C ASN A 385 10.56 -9.44 23.75
N ARG A 386 10.99 -9.63 25.00
CA ARG A 386 11.84 -8.70 25.73
C ARG A 386 13.13 -9.39 26.08
N GLN A 387 14.23 -8.81 25.64
CA GLN A 387 15.58 -9.34 25.84
C GLN A 387 16.19 -8.74 27.12
N ALA A 388 17.14 -9.45 27.75
CA ALA A 388 17.93 -8.90 28.86
C ALA A 388 19.09 -8.06 28.33
N GLY A 389 18.74 -6.95 27.67
CA GLY A 389 19.65 -6.10 26.93
C GLY A 389 20.70 -5.38 27.78
N ARG A 390 20.39 -5.02 29.04
CA ARG A 390 21.37 -4.39 29.95
C ARG A 390 22.46 -5.37 30.36
N LEU A 391 22.12 -6.65 30.49
CA LEU A 391 23.06 -7.74 30.77
C LEU A 391 23.66 -8.37 29.49
N GLY A 392 23.23 -7.92 28.31
CA GLY A 392 23.74 -8.38 27.02
C GLY A 392 23.35 -9.82 26.67
N VAL A 393 22.22 -10.29 27.20
CA VAL A 393 21.67 -11.63 26.93
C VAL A 393 20.45 -11.51 26.04
N PHE A 394 20.53 -12.15 24.88
CA PHE A 394 19.49 -12.15 23.87
C PHE A 394 19.15 -13.59 23.49
N GLY A 395 17.98 -13.86 22.93
CA GLY A 395 17.62 -15.22 22.57
C GLY A 395 16.27 -15.40 21.91
N SER A 396 15.94 -16.66 21.67
CA SER A 396 14.67 -17.09 21.11
C SER A 396 14.26 -18.44 21.69
N TYR A 397 12.98 -18.58 21.95
CA TYR A 397 12.38 -19.84 22.35
C TYR A 397 11.79 -20.53 21.10
N TRP A 398 12.09 -21.80 20.90
CA TRP A 398 11.64 -22.58 19.76
C TRP A 398 10.87 -23.80 20.25
N VAL A 399 9.68 -24.01 19.72
CA VAL A 399 8.78 -25.10 20.10
C VAL A 399 8.54 -26.01 18.91
N ASP A 400 8.46 -27.32 19.15
CA ASP A 400 8.00 -28.28 18.15
C ASP A 400 6.48 -28.16 17.97
N THR A 401 6.05 -27.26 17.08
CA THR A 401 4.62 -27.09 16.82
C THR A 401 3.98 -28.32 16.18
N ALA A 402 4.76 -29.20 15.52
CA ALA A 402 4.25 -30.44 14.96
C ALA A 402 3.95 -31.46 16.06
N ALA A 403 4.85 -31.63 17.03
CA ALA A 403 4.61 -32.47 18.20
C ALA A 403 3.41 -31.95 19.01
N VAL A 404 3.32 -30.64 19.24
CA VAL A 404 2.19 -30.01 19.92
C VAL A 404 0.87 -30.27 19.19
N SER A 405 0.85 -30.19 17.85
CA SER A 405 -0.36 -30.43 17.06
C SER A 405 -0.84 -31.88 17.08
N GLN A 406 0.04 -32.83 17.40
CA GLN A 406 -0.27 -34.26 17.52
C GLN A 406 -0.78 -34.64 18.92
N ASP A 407 -0.47 -33.85 19.94
CA ASP A 407 -0.94 -34.04 21.31
C ASP A 407 -2.22 -33.23 21.56
N PHE A 408 -3.37 -33.91 21.51
CA PHE A 408 -4.68 -33.29 21.73
C PHE A 408 -4.83 -32.60 23.09
N ASN A 409 -4.18 -33.10 24.15
CA ASN A 409 -4.28 -32.52 25.48
C ASN A 409 -3.52 -31.19 25.52
N ARG A 410 -2.29 -31.16 25.00
CA ARG A 410 -1.52 -29.92 24.83
C ARG A 410 -2.25 -28.92 23.93
N LEU A 411 -2.83 -29.39 22.82
CA LEU A 411 -3.47 -28.52 21.84
C LEU A 411 -4.72 -27.82 22.38
N ALA A 412 -5.50 -28.48 23.26
CA ALA A 412 -6.72 -27.91 23.83
C ALA A 412 -6.47 -26.69 24.72
N ASP A 413 -5.34 -26.67 25.42
CA ASP A 413 -4.97 -25.61 26.36
C ASP A 413 -4.24 -24.43 25.68
N ILE A 414 -3.71 -24.64 24.46
CA ILE A 414 -2.95 -23.62 23.73
C ILE A 414 -3.86 -22.63 23.02
N HIS A 415 -3.52 -21.35 23.14
CA HIS A 415 -4.23 -20.32 22.40
C HIS A 415 -4.03 -20.49 20.88
N PRO A 416 -5.08 -20.49 20.04
CA PRO A 416 -4.96 -20.78 18.60
C PRO A 416 -3.93 -19.91 17.85
N GLN A 417 -3.77 -18.66 18.26
CA GLN A 417 -2.81 -17.72 17.65
C GLN A 417 -1.35 -17.95 18.08
N ALA A 418 -1.09 -18.83 19.06
CA ALA A 418 0.25 -19.17 19.55
C ALA A 418 0.93 -20.27 18.72
N LEU A 419 0.24 -20.90 17.75
CA LEU A 419 0.79 -21.94 16.87
C LEU A 419 0.73 -21.59 15.37
N ALA A 420 0.14 -20.45 15.02
CA ALA A 420 -0.16 -20.10 13.64
C ALA A 420 1.12 -19.92 12.79
N GLY A 421 2.15 -19.25 13.33
CA GLY A 421 3.40 -18.99 12.61
C GLY A 421 4.29 -20.22 12.48
N GLY A 422 4.38 -21.08 13.50
CA GLY A 422 5.16 -22.31 13.43
C GLY A 422 4.64 -23.29 12.37
N THR A 423 3.32 -23.43 12.26
CA THR A 423 2.69 -24.39 11.34
C THR A 423 2.60 -23.90 9.89
N GLN A 424 2.27 -22.62 9.69
CA GLN A 424 2.08 -22.05 8.34
C GLN A 424 3.34 -21.35 7.79
N GLY A 425 4.33 -21.08 8.65
CA GLY A 425 5.54 -20.34 8.34
C GLY A 425 5.53 -18.95 9.01
N ARG A 426 6.70 -18.51 9.46
CA ARG A 426 6.89 -17.23 10.14
C ARG A 426 8.14 -16.52 9.65
N VAL A 427 7.96 -15.34 9.08
CA VAL A 427 9.04 -14.41 8.72
C VAL A 427 9.14 -13.36 9.83
N ASP A 428 10.21 -13.38 10.60
CA ASP A 428 10.47 -12.35 11.60
C ASP A 428 11.33 -11.25 10.97
N LEU A 429 10.92 -9.99 11.13
CA LEU A 429 11.65 -8.81 10.72
C LEU A 429 12.12 -8.06 11.97
N LEU A 430 13.39 -7.70 12.01
CA LEU A 430 13.99 -6.92 13.07
C LEU A 430 14.55 -5.61 12.51
N GLN A 431 14.08 -4.49 13.04
CA GLN A 431 14.74 -3.20 12.86
C GLN A 431 15.86 -3.05 13.89
N SER A 432 17.06 -2.78 13.41
CA SER A 432 18.18 -2.41 14.27
C SER A 432 18.15 -0.92 14.63
N ALA A 433 18.92 -0.52 15.64
CA ALA A 433 18.95 0.88 16.09
C ALA A 433 19.50 1.87 15.05
N ASP A 434 20.28 1.40 14.06
CA ASP A 434 20.77 2.23 12.95
C ASP A 434 19.77 2.32 11.77
N GLY A 435 18.58 1.72 11.92
CA GLY A 435 17.51 1.74 10.93
C GLY A 435 17.65 0.68 9.83
N LYS A 436 18.62 -0.23 9.90
CA LYS A 436 18.68 -1.39 9.00
C LYS A 436 17.65 -2.45 9.38
N LEU A 437 17.18 -3.19 8.39
CA LEU A 437 16.26 -4.31 8.56
C LEU A 437 16.97 -5.65 8.34
N TYR A 438 16.60 -6.62 9.17
CA TYR A 438 17.05 -8.00 9.08
C TYR A 438 15.84 -8.92 9.11
N PHE A 439 15.97 -10.09 8.50
CA PHE A 439 14.92 -11.09 8.51
C PHE A 439 15.45 -12.45 8.93
N ARG A 440 14.55 -13.29 9.44
CA ARG A 440 14.72 -14.74 9.52
C ARG A 440 13.41 -15.43 9.18
N TYR A 441 13.49 -16.63 8.60
CA TYR A 441 12.35 -17.43 8.23
C TYR A 441 12.37 -18.78 8.95
N TRP A 442 11.29 -19.02 9.68
CA TRP A 442 11.04 -20.23 10.44
C TRP A 442 9.82 -20.94 9.87
N LYS A 443 9.95 -22.24 9.60
CA LYS A 443 8.83 -23.11 9.26
C LYS A 443 9.03 -24.41 10.03
N ALA A 444 8.33 -24.54 11.14
CA ALA A 444 8.66 -25.56 12.13
C ALA A 444 8.68 -26.96 11.52
N PRO A 445 9.65 -27.81 11.91
CA PRO A 445 10.73 -27.58 12.87
C PRO A 445 12.03 -27.03 12.23
N ARG A 446 11.95 -26.42 11.03
CA ARG A 446 13.12 -26.02 10.24
C ARG A 446 13.35 -24.52 10.21
N PHE A 447 14.59 -24.15 10.52
CA PHE A 447 15.13 -22.84 10.21
C PHE A 447 15.52 -22.81 8.73
N VAL A 448 14.98 -21.86 7.97
CA VAL A 448 15.13 -21.84 6.52
C VAL A 448 16.22 -20.85 6.09
N ALA A 449 16.10 -19.59 6.47
CA ALA A 449 17.01 -18.53 6.04
C ALA A 449 17.04 -17.35 7.02
N ALA A 450 18.11 -16.56 6.98
CA ALA A 450 18.17 -15.24 7.59
C ALA A 450 19.20 -14.35 6.90
N GLY A 451 19.02 -13.04 6.98
CA GLY A 451 19.92 -12.08 6.35
C GLY A 451 19.48 -10.63 6.54
N ALA A 452 20.18 -9.73 5.85
CA ALA A 452 19.79 -8.32 5.76
C ALA A 452 18.69 -8.15 4.71
N VAL A 453 17.80 -7.19 4.93
CA VAL A 453 16.73 -6.83 4.00
C VAL A 453 17.18 -5.63 3.16
N PRO A 454 17.10 -5.71 1.82
CA PRO A 454 17.37 -4.56 0.96
C PRO A 454 16.30 -3.46 1.15
N LEU A 455 16.76 -2.23 1.31
CA LEU A 455 15.89 -1.04 1.52
C LEU A 455 15.72 -0.19 0.26
N ASP A 456 16.36 -0.55 -0.85
CA ASP A 456 16.27 0.12 -2.15
C ASP A 456 15.00 -0.24 -2.95
N GLY A 457 14.16 -1.12 -2.39
CA GLY A 457 12.96 -1.65 -3.02
C GLY A 457 13.21 -2.85 -3.94
N SER A 458 14.46 -3.33 -4.04
CA SER A 458 14.74 -4.58 -4.74
C SER A 458 14.09 -5.76 -3.99
N PRO A 459 13.46 -6.71 -4.71
CA PRO A 459 12.85 -7.86 -4.06
C PRO A 459 13.91 -8.84 -3.59
N PHE A 460 13.77 -9.35 -2.36
CA PHE A 460 14.53 -10.49 -1.85
C PHE A 460 13.64 -11.73 -1.79
N GLN A 461 14.25 -12.90 -1.94
CA GLN A 461 13.54 -14.18 -1.97
C GLN A 461 13.84 -14.99 -0.71
N VAL A 462 12.81 -15.66 -0.22
CA VAL A 462 12.87 -16.64 0.86
C VAL A 462 12.32 -17.95 0.29
N GLU A 463 13.18 -18.96 0.21
CA GLU A 463 12.86 -20.23 -0.45
C GLU A 463 12.83 -21.39 0.56
N ASP A 464 11.71 -22.10 0.58
CA ASP A 464 11.59 -23.45 1.15
C ASP A 464 11.38 -24.44 -0.01
N ARG A 465 11.68 -25.73 0.20
CA ARG A 465 11.67 -26.79 -0.84
C ARG A 465 10.39 -26.89 -1.68
N ARG A 466 9.27 -26.30 -1.23
CA ARG A 466 7.97 -26.31 -1.91
C ARG A 466 7.39 -24.93 -2.21
N ASN A 467 7.82 -23.89 -1.50
CA ASN A 467 7.23 -22.55 -1.57
C ASN A 467 8.33 -21.50 -1.70
N ALA A 468 8.19 -20.60 -2.66
CA ALA A 468 9.08 -19.45 -2.82
C ALA A 468 8.29 -18.18 -2.55
N MET A 469 8.68 -17.45 -1.51
CA MET A 469 8.12 -16.14 -1.20
C MET A 469 9.10 -15.04 -1.63
N ARG A 470 8.56 -13.95 -2.16
CA ARG A 470 9.36 -12.76 -2.46
C ARG A 470 8.82 -11.59 -1.65
N PHE A 471 9.72 -10.76 -1.18
CA PHE A 471 9.40 -9.59 -0.37
C PHE A 471 10.13 -8.38 -0.92
N ALA A 472 9.48 -7.21 -0.88
CA ALA A 472 10.11 -5.95 -1.26
C ALA A 472 9.67 -4.85 -0.30
N VAL A 473 10.63 -4.09 0.22
CA VAL A 473 10.34 -2.94 1.09
C VAL A 473 9.88 -1.76 0.24
N ARG A 474 8.71 -1.21 0.55
CA ARG A 474 8.20 -0.01 -0.14
C ARG A 474 8.43 1.25 0.66
N THR A 475 8.12 1.19 1.95
CA THR A 475 8.26 2.32 2.87
C THR A 475 8.82 1.79 4.18
N LEU A 476 9.92 2.35 4.64
CA LEU A 476 10.41 2.18 6.00
C LEU A 476 10.58 3.57 6.61
N LEU A 477 9.87 3.82 7.69
CA LEU A 477 10.15 4.92 8.60
C LEU A 477 10.72 4.30 9.88
N PRO A 478 12.05 4.31 10.08
CA PRO A 478 12.67 3.69 11.24
C PRO A 478 12.11 4.24 12.55
N TYR A 479 11.93 3.36 13.54
CA TYR A 479 11.65 3.79 14.91
C TYR A 479 12.92 4.37 15.54
N ASP A 480 12.83 5.60 16.06
CA ASP A 480 13.91 6.26 16.78
C ASP A 480 13.70 6.06 18.29
N ILE A 481 14.53 5.21 18.89
CA ILE A 481 14.47 4.89 20.34
C ILE A 481 14.70 6.13 21.19
N ASP A 482 15.52 7.07 20.73
CA ASP A 482 15.82 8.30 21.47
C ASP A 482 14.71 9.35 21.32
N ARG A 483 13.87 9.23 20.28
CA ARG A 483 12.80 10.18 19.94
C ARG A 483 11.48 9.48 19.56
N PRO A 484 10.87 8.71 20.47
CA PRO A 484 9.70 7.87 20.19
C PRO A 484 8.42 8.67 19.92
N GLU A 485 8.41 9.97 20.18
CA GLU A 485 7.25 10.85 19.94
C GLU A 485 7.30 11.58 18.59
N ARG A 486 8.36 11.37 17.80
CA ARG A 486 8.50 12.05 16.50
C ARG A 486 7.47 11.52 15.52
N LYS A 487 6.42 12.31 15.32
CA LYS A 487 5.39 12.02 14.33
C LYS A 487 5.87 12.30 12.91
N ALA A 488 5.52 11.41 11.99
CA ALA A 488 5.65 11.62 10.57
C ALA A 488 4.43 11.06 9.85
N VAL A 489 4.17 11.62 8.67
CA VAL A 489 3.11 11.14 7.78
C VAL A 489 3.74 10.17 6.82
N VAL A 490 3.20 8.96 6.77
CA VAL A 490 3.55 7.95 5.78
C VAL A 490 2.37 7.71 4.84
N PRO A 491 2.64 7.39 3.57
CA PRO A 491 1.60 6.88 2.69
C PRO A 491 1.08 5.52 3.11
N ARG A 492 -0.13 5.22 2.67
CA ARG A 492 -0.64 3.85 2.68
C ARG A 492 -0.65 3.26 1.28
N PRO A 493 -0.46 1.94 1.16
CA PRO A 493 -0.64 1.24 -0.10
C PRO A 493 -2.08 1.38 -0.57
N PHE A 494 -2.29 1.45 -1.88
CA PHE A 494 -3.63 1.53 -2.45
C PHE A 494 -4.46 0.29 -2.09
N ARG A 495 -5.68 0.48 -1.58
CA ARG A 495 -6.61 -0.59 -1.20
C ARG A 495 -7.99 -0.38 -1.84
N LYS A 496 -8.38 -1.26 -2.78
CA LYS A 496 -9.66 -1.20 -3.50
C LYS A 496 -10.89 -1.17 -2.56
N ARG A 497 -10.86 -1.91 -1.45
CA ARG A 497 -12.02 -2.15 -0.56
C ARG A 497 -12.27 -1.06 0.49
N ARG A 498 -11.34 -0.12 0.72
CA ARG A 498 -11.62 1.03 1.59
C ARG A 498 -12.47 2.02 0.81
N THR A 499 -13.70 2.23 1.25
CA THR A 499 -14.60 3.22 0.66
C THR A 499 -14.09 4.63 0.93
N GLY A 500 -13.22 5.14 0.06
CA GLY A 500 -12.75 6.53 0.08
C GLY A 500 -11.32 6.69 0.61
N MET A 501 -10.73 7.80 0.23
CA MET A 501 -9.49 8.34 0.78
C MET A 501 -9.78 8.77 2.23
N GLU A 502 -9.37 7.98 3.23
CA GLU A 502 -9.68 8.32 4.63
C GLU A 502 -8.93 9.59 5.06
N GLN A 503 -7.65 9.71 4.66
CA GLN A 503 -6.82 10.87 4.95
C GLN A 503 -5.93 11.24 3.75
N PRO A 504 -6.47 11.82 2.67
CA PRO A 504 -5.65 12.32 1.58
C PRO A 504 -4.78 13.49 2.09
N ARG A 505 -3.50 13.51 1.69
CA ARG A 505 -2.57 14.58 2.07
C ARG A 505 -1.71 14.98 0.87
N ALA A 506 -1.53 16.29 0.69
CA ALA A 506 -0.59 16.84 -0.27
C ALA A 506 0.63 17.39 0.47
N PHE A 507 1.83 17.06 0.02
CA PHE A 507 3.06 17.66 0.52
C PHE A 507 3.33 18.93 -0.28
N VAL A 508 3.26 20.08 0.37
CA VAL A 508 3.32 21.39 -0.28
C VAL A 508 4.47 22.23 0.27
N ARG A 509 5.06 23.05 -0.59
CA ARG A 509 5.97 24.14 -0.23
C ARG A 509 5.25 25.46 -0.47
N LEU A 510 5.06 26.20 0.62
CA LEU A 510 4.53 27.56 0.58
C LEU A 510 5.68 28.53 0.84
N THR A 511 5.90 29.46 -0.08
CA THR A 511 6.88 30.54 0.05
C THR A 511 6.13 31.87 0.07
N ALA A 512 6.42 32.73 1.05
CA ALA A 512 5.91 34.09 1.10
C ALA A 512 7.12 35.04 1.22
N GLY A 513 7.20 36.01 0.31
CA GLY A 513 8.29 36.99 0.21
C GLY A 513 8.10 38.25 1.04
#